data_AF-A0A382P9Q9-F1
#
_entry.id   AF-A0A382P9Q9-F1
#
_cell.length_a   1.000
_cell.length_b   1.000
_cell.length_c   1.000
_cell.angle_alpha   90.00
_cell.angle_beta   90.00
_cell.angle_gamma   90.00
#
_symmetry.space_group_name_H-M   'P 1'
#
loop_
_entity.id
_entity.type
_entity.pdbx_description
1 polymer ?
#
loop_
_entity_poly.entity_id
_entity_poly.type
_entity_poly.pdbx_seq_one_letter_code
_entity_poly.pdbx_strand_id
1 'polypeptide(L)'
;SIQSLLSNAQVQVQESIYDLTNYLSKVSGQEANVNDLEARINMLHDLGRKHRCQIPELLHAQNSIQNKLNEFDTSSDKLEELLTKQKQLEKDYFNKSKRLSEKRQHASVSLSEKVTDLMQDLGMPGSEILFCLNSYKDSIRLNGNEEIIIHVKTNIGQDLKPLSKVASGGELSRISLALSVVTSKTELTPSIVFDEVDVGISGSVAEIVGQLLKRLSVRYQIICVTHLAQVAAQGKEHLKVVKTQQSGSTFTEVTALNKEQRTDEVARILGGIKISDKTRMAAEEMIKASA
;
A
#
# COMPACT_ATOMS: atom_id res chain seq x y z
N SER A 1 -51.17 111.87 26.78
CA SER A 1 -51.49 111.70 28.22
C SER A 1 -50.45 110.79 28.83
N ILE A 2 -49.97 111.05 30.05
CA ILE A 2 -49.02 110.18 30.77
C ILE A 2 -49.54 108.72 30.83
N GLN A 3 -50.86 108.56 30.88
CA GLN A 3 -51.53 107.26 30.85
C GLN A 3 -51.22 106.44 29.58
N SER A 4 -51.09 107.06 28.40
CA SER A 4 -50.78 106.31 27.17
C SER A 4 -49.31 105.90 27.11
N LEU A 5 -48.40 106.71 27.67
CA LEU A 5 -46.98 106.35 27.78
C LEU A 5 -46.78 105.17 28.75
N LEU A 6 -47.47 105.17 29.90
CA LEU A 6 -47.47 104.04 30.83
C LEU A 6 -48.08 102.78 30.22
N SER A 7 -49.18 102.90 29.48
CA SER A 7 -49.80 101.76 28.77
C SER A 7 -48.87 101.17 27.71
N ASN A 8 -48.17 102.01 26.94
CA ASN A 8 -47.21 101.52 25.94
C ASN A 8 -45.98 100.87 26.58
N ALA A 9 -45.46 101.43 27.68
CA ALA A 9 -44.36 100.81 28.43
C ALA A 9 -44.78 99.44 29.01
N GLN A 10 -46.03 99.32 29.49
CA GLN A 10 -46.57 98.05 29.96
C GLN A 10 -46.65 97.01 28.83
N VAL A 11 -47.12 97.40 27.63
CA VAL A 11 -47.18 96.51 26.46
C VAL A 11 -45.78 96.06 26.04
N GLN A 12 -44.81 96.97 25.98
CA GLN A 12 -43.42 96.65 25.63
C GLN A 12 -42.76 95.70 26.65
N VAL A 13 -43.04 95.88 27.95
CA VAL A 13 -42.55 94.96 29.00
C VAL A 13 -43.22 93.60 28.87
N GLN A 14 -44.52 93.53 28.54
CA GLN A 14 -45.22 92.27 28.33
C GLN A 14 -44.70 91.52 27.09
N GLU A 15 -44.43 92.21 25.99
CA GLU A 15 -43.78 91.62 24.80
C GLU A 15 -42.38 91.12 25.14
N SER A 16 -41.58 91.90 25.87
CA SER A 16 -40.23 91.49 26.28
C SER A 16 -40.26 90.24 27.18
N ILE A 17 -41.24 90.14 28.09
CA ILE A 17 -41.44 88.95 28.93
C ILE A 17 -41.84 87.75 28.07
N TYR A 18 -42.72 87.94 27.09
CA TYR A 18 -43.15 86.88 26.17
C TYR A 18 -41.98 86.35 25.34
N ASP A 19 -41.16 87.23 24.79
CA ASP A 19 -39.99 86.86 23.99
C ASP A 19 -38.91 86.16 24.82
N LEU A 20 -38.62 86.64 26.05
CA LEU A 20 -37.71 85.97 26.97
C LEU A 20 -38.20 84.57 27.37
N THR A 21 -39.50 84.42 27.60
CA THR A 21 -40.10 83.12 27.95
C THR A 21 -40.04 82.15 26.77
N ASN A 22 -40.28 82.62 25.55
CA ASN A 22 -40.13 81.83 24.33
C ASN A 22 -38.67 81.47 24.02
N TYR A 23 -37.71 82.32 24.39
CA TYR A 23 -36.29 82.01 24.24
C TYR A 23 -35.86 80.93 25.25
N LEU A 24 -36.26 81.06 26.52
CA LEU A 24 -35.98 80.08 27.57
C LEU A 24 -36.60 78.70 27.29
N SER A 25 -37.81 78.66 26.69
CA SER A 25 -38.45 77.40 26.30
C SER A 25 -37.73 76.69 25.14
N LYS A 26 -37.11 77.44 24.23
CA LYS A 26 -36.27 76.86 23.16
C LYS A 26 -34.94 76.31 23.66
N VAL A 27 -34.34 76.95 24.67
CA VAL A 27 -33.09 76.48 25.30
C VAL A 27 -33.32 75.18 26.09
N SER A 28 -34.43 75.08 26.82
CA SER A 28 -34.79 73.87 27.57
C SER A 28 -35.08 72.66 26.67
N GLY A 29 -35.54 72.86 25.44
CA GLY A 29 -35.65 71.79 24.43
C GLY A 29 -34.31 71.19 23.96
N GLN A 30 -33.18 71.84 24.26
CA GLN A 30 -31.84 71.31 23.94
C GLN A 30 -31.34 70.30 24.99
N GLU A 31 -31.83 70.35 26.24
CA GLU A 31 -31.39 69.46 27.32
C GLU A 31 -31.77 67.99 27.05
N ALA A 32 -32.94 67.73 26.46
CA ALA A 32 -33.34 66.38 26.05
C ALA A 32 -32.38 65.80 25.00
N ASN A 33 -31.92 66.62 24.04
CA ASN A 33 -30.91 66.21 23.06
C ASN A 33 -29.55 65.96 23.70
N VAL A 34 -29.18 66.71 24.75
CA VAL A 34 -27.91 66.51 25.46
C VAL A 34 -27.91 65.18 26.21
N ASN A 35 -28.99 64.84 26.93
CA ASN A 35 -29.10 63.56 27.64
C ASN A 35 -29.02 62.36 26.68
N ASP A 36 -29.69 62.44 25.53
CA ASP A 36 -29.65 61.39 24.50
C ASP A 36 -28.25 61.24 23.89
N LEU A 37 -27.55 62.36 23.67
CA LEU A 37 -26.18 62.37 23.17
C LEU A 37 -25.20 61.77 24.19
N GLU A 38 -25.32 62.14 25.46
CA GLU A 38 -24.50 61.57 26.55
C GLU A 38 -24.73 60.07 26.71
N ALA A 39 -25.99 59.62 26.69
CA ALA A 39 -26.32 58.20 26.72
C ALA A 39 -25.70 57.44 25.54
N ARG A 40 -25.73 58.03 24.34
CA ARG A 40 -25.13 57.45 23.14
C ARG A 40 -23.60 57.40 23.22
N ILE A 41 -22.96 58.44 23.74
CA ILE A 41 -21.50 58.48 23.96
C ILE A 41 -21.07 57.41 24.98
N ASN A 42 -21.79 57.30 26.10
CA ASN A 42 -21.54 56.28 27.12
C ASN A 42 -21.67 54.86 26.54
N MET A 43 -22.70 54.61 25.73
CA MET A 43 -22.88 53.34 25.03
C MET A 43 -21.69 53.01 24.11
N LEU A 44 -21.17 53.99 23.37
CA LEU A 44 -19.99 53.80 22.51
C LEU A 44 -18.72 53.53 23.33
N HIS A 45 -18.53 54.20 24.47
CA HIS A 45 -17.41 53.93 25.38
C HIS A 45 -17.51 52.54 26.03
N ASP A 46 -18.70 52.09 26.41
CA ASP A 46 -18.93 50.76 26.95
C ASP A 46 -18.63 49.67 25.91
N LEU A 47 -19.05 49.88 24.67
CA LEU A 47 -18.70 49.01 23.55
C LEU A 47 -17.18 49.00 23.31
N GLY A 48 -16.52 50.17 23.32
CA GLY A 48 -15.07 50.28 23.18
C GLY A 48 -14.32 49.51 24.26
N ARG A 49 -14.76 49.62 25.53
CA ARG A 49 -14.21 48.85 26.67
C ARG A 49 -14.42 47.35 26.49
N LYS A 50 -15.63 46.92 26.11
CA LYS A 50 -15.97 45.50 25.89
C LYS A 50 -15.11 44.86 24.81
N HIS A 51 -14.88 45.58 23.70
CA HIS A 51 -14.13 45.09 22.54
C HIS A 51 -12.65 45.52 22.54
N ARG A 52 -12.19 46.19 23.59
CA ARG A 52 -10.81 46.67 23.79
C ARG A 52 -10.28 47.51 22.61
N CYS A 53 -11.09 48.43 22.10
CA CYS A 53 -10.76 49.29 20.96
C CYS A 53 -11.30 50.71 21.15
N GLN A 54 -10.84 51.64 20.33
CA GLN A 54 -11.35 53.02 20.31
C GLN A 54 -12.69 53.11 19.57
N ILE A 55 -13.48 54.15 19.85
CA ILE A 55 -14.81 54.35 19.22
C ILE A 55 -14.75 54.26 17.68
N PRO A 56 -13.80 54.91 16.97
CA PRO A 56 -13.72 54.82 15.50
C PRO A 56 -13.43 53.40 14.98
N GLU A 57 -12.86 52.54 15.82
CA GLU A 57 -12.48 51.17 15.47
C GLU A 57 -13.61 50.16 15.70
N LEU A 58 -14.72 50.57 16.34
CA LEU A 58 -15.84 49.68 16.67
C LEU A 58 -16.43 48.97 15.44
N LEU A 59 -16.55 49.68 14.31
CA LEU A 59 -17.02 49.08 13.06
C LEU A 59 -16.03 48.04 12.54
N HIS A 60 -14.72 48.27 12.70
CA HIS A 60 -13.71 47.29 12.33
C HIS A 60 -13.77 46.05 13.24
N ALA A 61 -13.95 46.26 14.55
CA ALA A 61 -14.12 45.16 15.51
C ALA A 61 -15.38 44.32 15.20
N GLN A 62 -16.51 44.97 14.87
CA GLN A 62 -17.73 44.29 14.43
C GLN A 62 -17.48 43.46 13.17
N ASN A 63 -16.88 44.05 12.14
CA ASN A 63 -16.56 43.35 10.90
C ASN A 63 -15.61 42.18 11.13
N SER A 64 -14.61 42.33 12.01
CA SER A 64 -13.69 41.25 12.36
C SER A 64 -14.41 40.08 13.06
N ILE A 65 -15.32 40.37 14.00
CA ILE A 65 -16.11 39.35 14.69
C ILE A 65 -17.08 38.66 13.72
N GLN A 66 -17.74 39.42 12.85
CA GLN A 66 -18.64 38.87 11.84
C GLN A 66 -17.89 37.97 10.85
N ASN A 67 -16.71 38.38 10.40
CA ASN A 67 -15.86 37.57 9.52
C ASN A 67 -15.45 36.27 10.21
N LYS A 68 -15.03 36.31 11.49
CA LYS A 68 -14.70 35.11 12.27
C LYS A 68 -15.90 34.18 12.42
N LEU A 69 -17.10 34.70 12.71
CA LEU A 69 -18.33 33.89 12.78
C LEU A 69 -18.62 33.20 11.44
N ASN A 70 -18.56 33.94 10.34
CA ASN A 70 -18.77 33.39 9.01
C ASN A 70 -17.72 32.31 8.65
N GLU A 71 -16.46 32.47 9.07
CA GLU A 71 -15.40 31.46 8.91
C GLU A 71 -15.71 30.17 9.68
N PHE A 72 -16.25 30.28 10.90
CA PHE A 72 -16.67 29.12 11.69
C PHE A 72 -17.86 28.38 11.07
N ASP A 73 -18.90 29.09 10.64
CA ASP A 73 -20.08 28.50 9.99
C ASP A 73 -19.69 27.78 8.67
N THR A 74 -18.82 28.41 7.88
CA THR A 74 -18.29 27.79 6.65
C THR A 74 -17.45 26.55 6.95
N SER A 75 -16.74 26.54 8.10
CA SER A 75 -15.91 25.42 8.52
C SER A 75 -16.74 24.22 9.01
N SER A 76 -17.88 24.45 9.68
CA SER A 76 -18.79 23.36 10.05
C SER A 76 -19.43 22.70 8.84
N ASP A 77 -19.89 23.48 7.86
CA ASP A 77 -20.46 22.94 6.62
C ASP A 77 -19.43 22.11 5.85
N LYS A 78 -18.19 22.61 5.78
CA LYS A 78 -17.08 21.90 5.14
C LYS A 78 -16.70 20.62 5.90
N LEU A 79 -16.79 20.61 7.23
CA LEU A 79 -16.55 19.41 8.03
C LEU A 79 -17.61 18.35 7.74
N GLU A 80 -18.89 18.73 7.69
CA GLU A 80 -19.97 17.82 7.35
C GLU A 80 -19.84 17.26 5.94
N GLU A 81 -19.46 18.10 4.96
CA GLU A 81 -19.16 17.67 3.60
C GLU A 81 -18.03 16.63 3.58
N LEU A 82 -16.91 16.91 4.27
CA LEU A 82 -15.75 16.01 4.32
C LEU A 82 -16.09 14.68 5.02
N LEU A 83 -16.85 14.69 6.11
CA LEU A 83 -17.31 13.48 6.80
C LEU A 83 -18.23 12.64 5.91
N THR A 84 -19.12 13.31 5.16
CA THR A 84 -20.01 12.63 4.19
C THR A 84 -19.20 11.99 3.07
N LYS A 85 -18.21 12.71 2.55
CA LYS A 85 -17.28 12.21 1.53
C LYS A 85 -16.43 11.05 2.04
N GLN A 86 -15.93 11.13 3.28
CA GLN A 86 -15.19 10.05 3.93
C GLN A 86 -16.02 8.77 3.99
N LYS A 87 -17.27 8.85 4.49
CA LYS A 87 -18.19 7.70 4.57
C LYS A 87 -18.48 7.09 3.19
N GLN A 88 -18.65 7.93 2.17
CA GLN A 88 -18.86 7.46 0.81
C GLN A 88 -17.64 6.72 0.26
N LEU A 89 -16.43 7.29 0.43
CA LEU A 89 -15.18 6.66 0.01
C LEU A 89 -14.90 5.34 0.76
N GLU A 90 -15.24 5.29 2.04
CA GLU A 90 -15.14 4.08 2.86
C GLU A 90 -16.08 2.97 2.35
N LYS A 91 -17.33 3.31 2.04
CA LYS A 91 -18.28 2.38 1.42
C LYS A 91 -17.78 1.85 0.08
N ASP A 92 -17.22 2.73 -0.75
CA ASP A 92 -16.66 2.36 -2.05
C ASP A 92 -15.43 1.46 -1.92
N TYR A 93 -14.59 1.73 -0.92
CA TYR A 93 -13.47 0.86 -0.56
C TYR A 93 -13.96 -0.54 -0.18
N PHE A 94 -14.91 -0.67 0.75
CA PHE A 94 -15.41 -1.98 1.18
C PHE A 94 -16.07 -2.77 0.05
N ASN A 95 -16.80 -2.09 -0.85
CA ASN A 95 -17.38 -2.73 -2.03
C ASN A 95 -16.29 -3.27 -2.97
N LYS A 96 -15.24 -2.48 -3.25
CA LYS A 96 -14.12 -2.89 -4.10
C LYS A 96 -13.31 -4.01 -3.45
N SER A 97 -13.02 -3.90 -2.15
CA SER A 97 -12.31 -4.91 -1.39
C SER A 97 -13.07 -6.23 -1.37
N LYS A 98 -14.40 -6.23 -1.18
CA LYS A 98 -15.22 -7.46 -1.25
C LYS A 98 -15.11 -8.15 -2.61
N ARG A 99 -15.17 -7.40 -3.71
CA ARG A 99 -15.00 -7.97 -5.06
C ARG A 99 -13.60 -8.55 -5.27
N LEU A 100 -12.57 -7.92 -4.68
CA LEU A 100 -11.21 -8.44 -4.68
C LEU A 100 -11.10 -9.74 -3.85
N SER A 101 -11.73 -9.78 -2.68
CA SER A 101 -11.82 -10.95 -1.80
C SER A 101 -12.40 -12.18 -2.51
N GLU A 102 -13.53 -12.01 -3.19
CA GLU A 102 -14.19 -13.09 -3.94
C GLU A 102 -13.27 -13.65 -5.04
N LYS A 103 -12.60 -12.77 -5.79
CA LYS A 103 -11.64 -13.19 -6.81
C LYS A 103 -10.43 -13.91 -6.22
N ARG A 104 -9.91 -13.42 -5.08
CA ARG A 104 -8.79 -14.04 -4.38
C ARG A 104 -9.16 -15.41 -3.86
N GLN A 105 -10.36 -15.60 -3.31
CA GLN A 105 -10.84 -16.89 -2.83
C GLN A 105 -10.93 -17.93 -3.95
N HIS A 106 -11.42 -17.55 -5.13
CA HIS A 106 -11.44 -18.47 -6.27
C HIS A 106 -10.02 -18.78 -6.79
N ALA A 107 -9.16 -17.76 -6.86
CA ALA A 107 -7.78 -17.95 -7.31
C ALA A 107 -6.94 -18.76 -6.32
N SER A 108 -7.14 -18.59 -5.01
CA SER A 108 -6.41 -19.31 -3.97
C SER A 108 -6.68 -20.81 -4.04
N VAL A 109 -7.94 -21.23 -4.19
CA VAL A 109 -8.32 -22.63 -4.37
C VAL A 109 -7.67 -23.21 -5.63
N SER A 110 -7.85 -22.56 -6.78
CA SER A 110 -7.29 -23.08 -8.05
C SER A 110 -5.75 -23.13 -8.05
N LEU A 111 -5.09 -22.16 -7.41
CA LEU A 111 -3.64 -22.12 -7.30
C LEU A 111 -3.14 -23.20 -6.33
N SER A 112 -3.80 -23.36 -5.20
CA SER A 112 -3.52 -24.43 -4.22
C SER A 112 -3.58 -25.81 -4.84
N GLU A 113 -4.64 -26.12 -5.59
CA GLU A 113 -4.80 -27.42 -6.28
C GLU A 113 -3.65 -27.67 -7.25
N LYS A 114 -3.42 -26.75 -8.20
CA LYS A 114 -2.39 -26.91 -9.24
C LYS A 114 -0.98 -27.06 -8.69
N VAL A 115 -0.65 -26.29 -7.65
CA VAL A 115 0.69 -26.37 -7.04
C VAL A 115 0.80 -27.64 -6.20
N THR A 116 -0.25 -28.03 -5.49
CA THR A 116 -0.27 -29.29 -4.71
C THR A 116 -0.11 -30.51 -5.61
N ASP A 117 -0.78 -30.54 -6.76
CA ASP A 117 -0.64 -31.61 -7.76
C ASP A 117 0.81 -31.71 -8.23
N LEU A 118 1.41 -30.58 -8.62
CA LEU A 118 2.79 -30.53 -9.09
C LEU A 118 3.80 -30.91 -7.99
N MET A 119 3.50 -30.59 -6.73
CA MET A 119 4.33 -31.01 -5.59
C MET A 119 4.35 -32.54 -5.43
N GLN A 120 3.27 -33.26 -5.79
CA GLN A 120 3.29 -34.73 -5.79
C GLN A 120 4.31 -35.28 -6.79
N ASP A 121 4.32 -34.71 -8.00
CA ASP A 121 5.25 -35.10 -9.08
C ASP A 121 6.71 -34.79 -8.74
N LEU A 122 6.93 -33.78 -7.89
CA LEU A 122 8.24 -33.35 -7.41
C LEU A 122 8.79 -34.20 -6.25
N GLY A 123 8.24 -35.41 -6.04
CA GLY A 123 8.71 -36.34 -5.01
C GLY A 123 8.37 -35.88 -3.59
N MET A 124 7.28 -35.13 -3.42
CA MET A 124 6.76 -34.72 -2.12
C MET A 124 5.37 -35.34 -1.87
N PRO A 125 5.27 -36.69 -1.77
CA PRO A 125 3.99 -37.37 -1.64
C PRO A 125 3.27 -36.97 -0.34
N GLY A 126 2.02 -36.57 -0.47
CA GLY A 126 1.18 -36.13 0.65
C GLY A 126 1.50 -34.72 1.16
N SER A 127 2.35 -33.98 0.46
CA SER A 127 2.51 -32.55 0.66
C SER A 127 1.28 -31.77 0.15
N GLU A 128 1.06 -30.57 0.68
CA GLU A 128 -0.06 -29.70 0.29
C GLU A 128 0.32 -28.23 0.55
N ILE A 129 -0.17 -27.34 -0.32
CA ILE A 129 0.01 -25.90 -0.18
C ILE A 129 -1.35 -25.18 -0.22
N LEU A 130 -1.59 -24.35 0.79
CA LEU A 130 -2.82 -23.58 0.96
C LEU A 130 -2.55 -22.08 0.99
N PHE A 131 -3.22 -21.33 0.13
CA PHE A 131 -3.24 -19.87 0.15
C PHE A 131 -4.40 -19.39 1.03
N CYS A 132 -4.11 -19.11 2.31
CA CYS A 132 -5.12 -18.71 3.29
C CYS A 132 -5.32 -17.19 3.28
N LEU A 133 -6.59 -16.76 3.25
CA LEU A 133 -7.00 -15.36 3.29
C LEU A 133 -7.49 -15.02 4.69
N ASN A 134 -6.68 -14.29 5.45
CA ASN A 134 -7.00 -13.85 6.80
C ASN A 134 -7.59 -12.45 6.76
N SER A 135 -8.90 -12.35 6.94
CA SER A 135 -9.61 -11.07 6.92
C SER A 135 -9.32 -10.22 8.16
N TYR A 136 -8.97 -8.95 7.93
CA TYR A 136 -8.97 -7.92 8.95
C TYR A 136 -10.35 -7.31 9.07
N LYS A 137 -10.90 -7.31 10.28
CA LYS A 137 -12.15 -6.58 10.56
C LYS A 137 -11.87 -5.08 10.58
N ASP A 138 -12.73 -4.32 9.93
CA ASP A 138 -12.87 -2.87 10.07
C ASP A 138 -11.57 -2.06 9.89
N SER A 139 -10.70 -2.49 8.97
CA SER A 139 -9.44 -1.82 8.66
C SER A 139 -9.30 -1.54 7.16
N ILE A 140 -9.11 -0.28 6.81
CA ILE A 140 -8.79 0.14 5.44
C ILE A 140 -7.27 -0.04 5.23
N ARG A 141 -6.91 -0.81 4.20
CA ARG A 141 -5.51 -1.08 3.84
C ARG A 141 -5.32 -0.93 2.34
N LEU A 142 -4.09 -0.66 1.94
CA LEU A 142 -3.73 -0.49 0.52
C LEU A 142 -4.06 -1.74 -0.32
N ASN A 143 -3.88 -2.92 0.25
CA ASN A 143 -3.90 -4.20 -0.47
C ASN A 143 -5.21 -5.00 -0.28
N GLY A 144 -6.29 -4.35 0.16
CA GLY A 144 -7.56 -4.99 0.45
C GLY A 144 -7.67 -5.46 1.90
N ASN A 145 -8.74 -6.23 2.18
CA ASN A 145 -9.15 -6.53 3.55
C ASN A 145 -8.49 -7.77 4.15
N GLU A 146 -7.62 -8.45 3.41
CA GLU A 146 -6.98 -9.67 3.89
C GLU A 146 -5.47 -9.61 3.87
N GLU A 147 -4.90 -10.32 4.83
CA GLU A 147 -3.54 -10.84 4.76
C GLU A 147 -3.56 -12.21 4.10
N ILE A 148 -2.68 -12.42 3.13
CA ILE A 148 -2.54 -13.71 2.47
C ILE A 148 -1.35 -14.44 3.09
N ILE A 149 -1.60 -15.59 3.70
CA ILE A 149 -0.57 -16.43 4.30
C ILE A 149 -0.52 -17.77 3.57
N ILE A 150 0.66 -18.11 3.03
CA ILE A 150 0.91 -19.39 2.39
C ILE A 150 1.25 -20.41 3.47
N HIS A 151 0.41 -21.42 3.61
CA HIS A 151 0.65 -22.57 4.48
C HIS A 151 1.07 -23.76 3.65
N VAL A 152 2.03 -24.52 4.14
CA VAL A 152 2.54 -25.74 3.50
C VAL A 152 2.66 -26.84 4.54
N LYS A 153 2.35 -28.07 4.12
CA LYS A 153 2.78 -29.29 4.78
C LYS A 153 3.63 -30.07 3.77
N THR A 154 4.76 -30.63 4.20
CA THR A 154 5.69 -31.29 3.25
C THR A 154 5.57 -32.80 3.25
N ASN A 155 4.90 -33.40 4.26
CA ASN A 155 4.73 -34.85 4.38
C ASN A 155 3.39 -35.22 5.02
N ILE A 156 2.95 -36.47 4.81
CA ILE A 156 1.78 -37.05 5.47
C ILE A 156 1.96 -37.01 7.00
N GLY A 157 0.91 -36.56 7.71
CA GLY A 157 0.91 -36.50 9.18
C GLY A 157 1.58 -35.26 9.78
N GLN A 158 2.10 -34.33 8.95
CA GLN A 158 2.55 -33.02 9.41
C GLN A 158 1.43 -31.98 9.35
N ASP A 159 1.44 -31.05 10.31
CA ASP A 159 0.56 -29.90 10.31
C ASP A 159 0.93 -28.89 9.22
N LEU A 160 -0.08 -28.21 8.67
CA LEU A 160 0.09 -27.05 7.83
C LEU A 160 0.75 -25.91 8.63
N LYS A 161 1.89 -25.44 8.15
CA LYS A 161 2.66 -24.34 8.77
C LYS A 161 2.92 -23.24 7.75
N PRO A 162 3.10 -21.98 8.19
CA PRO A 162 3.53 -20.91 7.28
C PRO A 162 4.79 -21.32 6.50
N LEU A 163 4.85 -21.00 5.21
CA LEU A 163 5.98 -21.34 4.33
C LEU A 163 7.34 -20.91 4.89
N SER A 164 7.39 -19.78 5.60
CA SER A 164 8.59 -19.25 6.26
C SER A 164 9.13 -20.13 7.40
N LYS A 165 8.33 -21.09 7.89
CA LYS A 165 8.70 -22.03 8.95
C LYS A 165 9.05 -23.43 8.43
N VAL A 166 9.11 -23.61 7.10
CA VAL A 166 9.52 -24.87 6.48
C VAL A 166 11.05 -24.98 6.53
N ALA A 167 11.57 -26.12 6.99
CA ALA A 167 12.94 -26.23 7.50
C ALA A 167 13.97 -26.81 6.49
N SER A 168 13.57 -27.31 5.33
CA SER A 168 14.48 -27.92 4.34
C SER A 168 14.66 -27.04 3.11
N GLY A 169 15.91 -26.68 2.78
CA GLY A 169 16.26 -25.88 1.60
C GLY A 169 15.79 -26.50 0.30
N GLY A 170 16.05 -27.80 0.11
CA GLY A 170 15.61 -28.54 -1.09
C GLY A 170 14.09 -28.63 -1.25
N GLU A 171 13.33 -28.78 -0.15
CA GLU A 171 11.86 -28.76 -0.22
C GLU A 171 11.35 -27.37 -0.62
N LEU A 172 11.93 -26.31 -0.06
CA LEU A 172 11.58 -24.93 -0.41
C LEU A 172 11.90 -24.60 -1.87
N SER A 173 13.04 -25.05 -2.38
CA SER A 173 13.42 -24.90 -3.79
C SER A 173 12.45 -25.62 -4.73
N ARG A 174 12.00 -26.83 -4.37
CA ARG A 174 10.98 -27.56 -5.14
C ARG A 174 9.61 -26.90 -5.10
N ILE A 175 9.16 -26.41 -3.94
CA ILE A 175 7.92 -25.63 -3.82
C ILE A 175 8.01 -24.36 -4.68
N SER A 176 9.16 -23.67 -4.65
CA SER A 176 9.40 -22.47 -5.45
C SER A 176 9.40 -22.76 -6.95
N LEU A 177 9.96 -23.91 -7.38
CA LEU A 177 9.87 -24.38 -8.76
C LEU A 177 8.41 -24.63 -9.16
N ALA A 178 7.64 -25.32 -8.30
CA ALA A 178 6.23 -25.60 -8.56
C ALA A 178 5.41 -24.32 -8.73
N LEU A 179 5.61 -23.36 -7.82
CA LEU A 179 5.01 -22.03 -7.91
C LEU A 179 5.38 -21.36 -9.23
N SER A 180 6.68 -21.22 -9.51
CA SER A 180 7.19 -20.56 -10.72
C SER A 180 6.62 -21.17 -12.00
N VAL A 181 6.46 -22.50 -12.07
CA VAL A 181 5.84 -23.18 -13.23
C VAL A 181 4.38 -22.77 -13.39
N VAL A 182 3.61 -22.79 -12.31
CA VAL A 182 2.17 -22.45 -12.32
C VAL A 182 1.96 -20.94 -12.56
N THR A 183 2.83 -20.08 -12.02
CA THR A 183 2.81 -18.61 -12.15
C THR A 183 3.64 -18.07 -13.31
N SER A 184 4.25 -18.93 -14.14
CA SER A 184 5.16 -18.55 -15.24
C SER A 184 4.55 -17.62 -16.31
N LYS A 185 3.24 -17.38 -16.27
CA LYS A 185 2.55 -16.40 -17.13
C LYS A 185 2.56 -14.97 -16.59
N THR A 186 2.93 -14.78 -15.32
CA THR A 186 2.78 -13.51 -14.60
C THR A 186 4.10 -12.96 -14.04
N GLU A 187 5.21 -13.69 -14.15
CA GLU A 187 6.52 -13.26 -13.63
C GLU A 187 7.26 -12.32 -14.59
N LEU A 188 7.93 -11.32 -14.02
CA LEU A 188 8.63 -10.24 -14.72
C LEU A 188 10.16 -10.37 -14.63
N THR A 189 10.69 -11.41 -13.99
CA THR A 189 12.13 -11.56 -13.74
C THR A 189 12.81 -12.33 -14.89
N PRO A 190 13.81 -11.75 -15.57
CA PRO A 190 14.41 -12.36 -16.75
C PRO A 190 15.29 -13.59 -16.44
N SER A 191 15.83 -13.71 -15.22
CA SER A 191 16.71 -14.80 -14.81
C SER A 191 16.36 -15.31 -13.41
N ILE A 192 16.37 -16.64 -13.23
CA ILE A 192 16.05 -17.32 -11.97
C ILE A 192 17.15 -18.36 -11.67
N VAL A 193 17.61 -18.37 -10.42
CA VAL A 193 18.62 -19.32 -9.94
C VAL A 193 17.94 -20.34 -9.02
N PHE A 194 18.10 -21.62 -9.33
CA PHE A 194 17.70 -22.72 -8.47
C PHE A 194 18.95 -23.39 -7.90
N ASP A 195 19.04 -23.42 -6.57
CA ASP A 195 20.03 -24.19 -5.83
C ASP A 195 19.30 -25.28 -5.05
N GLU A 196 19.95 -26.43 -4.89
CA GLU A 196 19.45 -27.59 -4.14
C GLU A 196 18.08 -28.16 -4.57
N VAL A 197 17.56 -27.80 -5.74
CA VAL A 197 16.26 -28.30 -6.24
C VAL A 197 16.25 -29.82 -6.43
N ASP A 198 17.43 -30.41 -6.60
CA ASP A 198 17.69 -31.82 -6.81
C ASP A 198 18.12 -32.57 -5.53
N VAL A 199 18.12 -31.92 -4.36
CA VAL A 199 18.50 -32.57 -3.09
C VAL A 199 17.44 -33.55 -2.62
N GLY A 200 17.86 -34.79 -2.34
CA GLY A 200 17.01 -35.83 -1.77
C GLY A 200 16.04 -36.48 -2.77
N ILE A 201 16.25 -36.26 -4.08
CA ILE A 201 15.47 -36.90 -5.14
C ILE A 201 16.38 -37.72 -6.07
N SER A 202 15.79 -38.66 -6.80
CA SER A 202 16.51 -39.47 -7.81
C SER A 202 15.53 -40.06 -8.82
N GLY A 203 16.06 -40.71 -9.86
CA GLY A 203 15.25 -41.45 -10.84
C GLY A 203 14.25 -40.57 -11.59
N SER A 204 13.01 -41.03 -11.68
CA SER A 204 11.93 -40.34 -12.41
C SER A 204 11.63 -38.94 -11.86
N VAL A 205 11.76 -38.73 -10.55
CA VAL A 205 11.52 -37.41 -9.93
C VAL A 205 12.56 -36.39 -10.39
N ALA A 206 13.84 -36.80 -10.48
CA ALA A 206 14.90 -35.93 -10.99
C ALA A 206 14.69 -35.54 -12.44
N GLU A 207 14.16 -36.46 -13.25
CA GLU A 207 13.79 -36.18 -14.63
C GLU A 207 12.65 -35.17 -14.73
N ILE A 208 11.59 -35.33 -13.91
CA ILE A 208 10.47 -34.38 -13.84
C ILE A 208 10.97 -32.98 -13.47
N VAL A 209 11.84 -32.85 -12.45
CA VAL A 209 12.45 -31.57 -12.08
C VAL A 209 13.17 -30.94 -13.27
N GLY A 210 14.01 -31.70 -13.97
CA GLY A 210 14.73 -31.22 -15.15
C GLY A 210 13.78 -30.76 -16.26
N GLN A 211 12.70 -31.50 -16.52
CA GLN A 211 11.69 -31.12 -17.51
C GLN A 211 10.94 -29.83 -17.13
N LEU A 212 10.64 -29.63 -15.85
CA LEU A 212 10.01 -28.41 -15.35
C LEU A 212 10.94 -27.19 -15.46
N LEU A 213 12.23 -27.35 -15.13
CA LEU A 213 13.24 -26.31 -15.34
C LEU A 213 13.39 -25.97 -16.83
N LYS A 214 13.42 -26.98 -17.70
CA LYS A 214 13.43 -26.78 -19.17
C LYS A 214 12.21 -26.00 -19.62
N ARG A 215 11.01 -26.35 -19.13
CA ARG A 215 9.76 -25.65 -19.45
C ARG A 215 9.81 -24.17 -19.05
N LEU A 216 10.35 -23.87 -17.86
CA LEU A 216 10.59 -22.48 -17.45
C LEU A 216 11.62 -21.77 -18.34
N SER A 217 12.65 -22.50 -18.80
CA SER A 217 13.73 -21.96 -19.64
C SER A 217 13.30 -21.45 -21.02
N VAL A 218 12.05 -21.69 -21.40
CA VAL A 218 11.45 -21.14 -22.62
C VAL A 218 11.20 -19.64 -22.47
N ARG A 219 10.92 -19.17 -21.24
CA ARG A 219 10.56 -17.78 -20.95
C ARG A 219 11.63 -17.04 -20.15
N TYR A 220 12.34 -17.76 -19.30
CA TYR A 220 13.32 -17.21 -18.37
C TYR A 220 14.68 -17.83 -18.59
N GLN A 221 15.75 -17.14 -18.21
CA GLN A 221 17.06 -17.75 -18.07
C GLN A 221 17.11 -18.51 -16.75
N ILE A 222 17.21 -19.84 -16.82
CA ILE A 222 17.31 -20.69 -15.63
C ILE A 222 18.77 -21.08 -15.41
N ILE A 223 19.29 -20.80 -14.22
CA ILE A 223 20.60 -21.28 -13.77
C ILE A 223 20.33 -22.29 -12.66
N CYS A 224 20.72 -23.54 -12.87
CA CYS A 224 20.56 -24.61 -11.89
C CYS A 224 21.94 -25.20 -11.58
N VAL A 225 22.28 -25.27 -10.29
CA VAL A 225 23.39 -26.09 -9.82
C VAL A 225 22.84 -27.48 -9.55
N THR A 226 23.44 -28.50 -10.14
CA THR A 226 22.92 -29.87 -10.02
C THR A 226 24.05 -30.90 -10.03
N HIS A 227 23.81 -32.01 -9.35
CA HIS A 227 24.67 -33.19 -9.37
C HIS A 227 23.99 -34.40 -10.05
N LEU A 228 22.77 -34.24 -10.56
CA LEU A 228 22.00 -35.30 -11.19
C LEU A 228 22.07 -35.20 -12.71
N ALA A 229 22.42 -36.32 -13.35
CA ALA A 229 22.53 -36.41 -14.81
C ALA A 229 21.21 -36.07 -15.50
N GLN A 230 20.08 -36.50 -14.93
CA GLN A 230 18.73 -36.27 -15.44
C GLN A 230 18.40 -34.77 -15.54
N VAL A 231 18.86 -33.97 -14.58
CA VAL A 231 18.66 -32.52 -14.58
C VAL A 231 19.66 -31.85 -15.52
N ALA A 232 20.94 -32.23 -15.45
CA ALA A 232 21.99 -31.68 -16.30
C ALA A 232 21.73 -31.91 -17.81
N ALA A 233 21.18 -33.06 -18.17
CA ALA A 233 20.84 -33.40 -19.55
C ALA A 233 19.75 -32.48 -20.14
N GLN A 234 18.89 -31.88 -19.31
CA GLN A 234 17.84 -30.95 -19.74
C GLN A 234 18.37 -29.53 -20.03
N GLY A 235 19.58 -29.20 -19.56
CA GLY A 235 20.20 -27.90 -19.80
C GLY A 235 20.42 -27.61 -21.29
N LYS A 236 20.25 -26.33 -21.69
CA LYS A 236 20.68 -25.89 -23.04
C LYS A 236 22.20 -25.79 -23.10
N GLU A 237 22.76 -25.06 -22.16
CA GLU A 237 24.20 -24.93 -21.90
C GLU A 237 24.58 -25.75 -20.66
N HIS A 238 25.80 -26.29 -20.65
CA HIS A 238 26.34 -27.05 -19.52
C HIS A 238 27.69 -26.45 -19.11
N LEU A 239 27.74 -25.90 -17.91
CA LEU A 239 28.97 -25.42 -17.28
C LEU A 239 29.46 -26.45 -16.27
N LYS A 240 30.74 -26.80 -16.37
CA LYS A 240 31.41 -27.70 -15.41
C LYS A 240 32.24 -26.87 -14.44
N VAL A 241 32.10 -27.18 -13.15
CA VAL A 241 32.88 -26.56 -12.08
C VAL A 241 33.93 -27.55 -11.59
N VAL A 242 35.21 -27.16 -11.60
CA VAL A 242 36.33 -28.00 -11.17
C VAL A 242 37.16 -27.25 -10.13
N LYS A 243 37.55 -27.93 -9.05
CA LYS A 243 38.52 -27.40 -8.08
C LYS A 243 39.92 -27.86 -8.47
N THR A 244 40.82 -26.91 -8.72
CA THR A 244 42.22 -27.15 -9.04
C THR A 244 43.11 -26.61 -7.94
N GLN A 245 44.10 -27.39 -7.50
CA GLN A 245 45.11 -26.92 -6.54
C GLN A 245 46.34 -26.40 -7.29
N GLN A 246 46.71 -25.14 -7.06
CA GLN A 246 47.94 -24.53 -7.56
C GLN A 246 48.66 -23.82 -6.41
N SER A 247 49.96 -24.06 -6.28
CA SER A 247 50.85 -23.38 -5.31
C SER A 247 50.31 -23.34 -3.87
N GLY A 248 49.73 -24.46 -3.40
CA GLY A 248 49.19 -24.58 -2.04
C GLY A 248 47.81 -23.92 -1.81
N SER A 249 47.20 -23.36 -2.86
CA SER A 249 45.84 -22.77 -2.81
C SER A 249 44.87 -23.54 -3.72
N THR A 250 43.60 -23.62 -3.32
CA THR A 250 42.53 -24.24 -4.13
C THR A 250 41.78 -23.16 -4.91
N PHE A 251 41.76 -23.26 -6.22
CA PHE A 251 41.01 -22.41 -7.13
C PHE A 251 39.81 -23.16 -7.70
N THR A 252 38.73 -22.44 -8.01
CA THR A 252 37.55 -22.99 -8.68
C THR A 252 37.51 -22.46 -10.10
N GLU A 253 37.60 -23.34 -11.07
CA GLU A 253 37.48 -23.04 -12.49
C GLU A 253 36.09 -23.44 -13.00
N VAL A 254 35.49 -22.60 -13.85
CA VAL A 254 34.20 -22.87 -14.50
C VAL A 254 34.41 -22.88 -16.01
N THR A 255 34.10 -23.99 -16.64
CA THR A 255 34.34 -24.20 -18.08
C THR A 255 33.04 -24.58 -18.78
N ALA A 256 32.74 -23.92 -19.91
CA ALA A 256 31.63 -24.31 -20.77
C ALA A 256 31.99 -25.57 -21.58
N LEU A 257 31.08 -26.54 -21.62
CA LEU A 257 31.31 -27.81 -22.31
C LEU A 257 30.75 -27.79 -23.74
N ASN A 258 31.54 -28.29 -24.70
CA ASN A 258 31.03 -28.58 -26.03
C ASN A 258 30.13 -29.85 -26.04
N LYS A 259 29.55 -30.22 -27.18
CA LYS A 259 28.61 -31.36 -27.28
C LYS A 259 29.21 -32.71 -26.84
N GLU A 260 30.45 -33.00 -27.22
CA GLU A 260 31.12 -34.25 -26.83
C GLU A 260 31.46 -34.24 -25.35
N GLN A 261 32.07 -33.15 -24.86
CA GLN A 261 32.41 -32.98 -23.46
C GLN A 261 31.18 -33.02 -22.55
N ARG A 262 30.05 -32.47 -23.00
CA ARG A 262 28.76 -32.54 -22.30
C ARG A 262 28.30 -33.98 -22.17
N THR A 263 28.39 -34.77 -23.25
CA THR A 263 28.00 -36.18 -23.25
C THR A 263 28.87 -36.98 -22.28
N ASP A 264 30.18 -36.75 -22.31
CA ASP A 264 31.12 -37.38 -21.38
C ASP A 264 30.87 -36.99 -19.93
N GLU A 265 30.53 -35.72 -19.66
CA GLU A 265 30.22 -35.27 -18.31
C GLU A 265 28.91 -35.88 -17.79
N VAL A 266 27.86 -35.94 -18.60
CA VAL A 266 26.61 -36.63 -18.23
C VAL A 266 26.86 -38.12 -18.01
N ALA A 267 27.68 -38.77 -18.85
CA ALA A 267 28.08 -40.16 -18.68
C ALA A 267 28.90 -40.38 -17.40
N ARG A 268 29.78 -39.43 -17.04
CA ARG A 268 30.53 -39.44 -15.78
C ARG A 268 29.62 -39.31 -14.57
N ILE A 269 28.59 -38.45 -14.63
CA ILE A 269 27.61 -38.31 -13.55
C ILE A 269 26.77 -39.60 -13.41
N LEU A 270 26.42 -40.27 -14.51
CA LEU A 270 25.67 -41.54 -14.52
C LEU A 270 26.50 -42.74 -14.04
N GLY A 271 27.69 -42.95 -14.62
CA GLY A 271 28.52 -44.14 -14.47
C GLY A 271 29.63 -44.05 -13.42
N GLY A 272 29.87 -42.86 -12.87
CA GLY A 272 30.95 -42.60 -11.93
C GLY A 272 32.32 -42.45 -12.61
N ILE A 273 33.36 -43.03 -12.01
CA ILE A 273 34.76 -42.79 -12.40
C ILE A 273 35.13 -43.45 -13.74
N LYS A 274 34.51 -44.58 -14.08
CA LYS A 274 34.77 -45.28 -15.35
C LYS A 274 33.66 -45.00 -16.35
N ILE A 275 33.98 -44.20 -17.36
CA ILE A 275 33.11 -44.01 -18.53
C ILE A 275 33.28 -45.24 -19.43
N SER A 276 32.22 -46.04 -19.55
CA SER A 276 32.09 -47.12 -20.52
C SER A 276 31.31 -46.67 -21.75
N ASP A 277 31.44 -47.38 -22.87
CA ASP A 277 30.64 -47.11 -24.07
C ASP A 277 29.14 -47.16 -23.78
N LYS A 278 28.69 -48.08 -22.91
CA LYS A 278 27.28 -48.20 -22.51
C LYS A 278 26.79 -46.97 -21.74
N THR A 279 27.59 -46.44 -20.83
CA THR A 279 27.24 -45.22 -20.07
C THR A 279 27.23 -43.98 -20.96
N ARG A 280 28.11 -43.94 -21.97
CA ARG A 280 28.11 -42.86 -22.97
C ARG A 280 26.86 -42.92 -23.85
N MET A 281 26.49 -44.10 -24.34
CA MET A 281 25.24 -44.29 -25.09
C MET A 281 24.00 -43.84 -24.30
N ALA A 282 23.90 -44.24 -23.02
CA ALA A 282 22.79 -43.81 -22.16
C ALA A 282 22.76 -42.29 -21.96
N ALA A 283 23.91 -41.64 -21.82
CA ALA A 283 24.00 -40.18 -21.73
C ALA A 283 23.56 -39.49 -23.03
N GLU A 284 23.96 -40.03 -24.19
CA GLU A 284 23.51 -39.50 -25.49
C GLU A 284 21.99 -39.62 -25.67
N GLU A 285 21.42 -40.77 -25.31
CA GLU A 285 19.96 -40.98 -25.35
C GLU A 285 19.24 -39.97 -24.46
N MET A 286 19.73 -39.77 -23.24
CA MET A 286 19.15 -38.80 -22.31
C MET A 286 19.21 -37.37 -22.85
N ILE A 287 20.36 -36.93 -23.36
CA ILE A 287 20.50 -35.59 -23.96
C ILE A 287 19.60 -35.43 -25.19
N LYS A 288 19.47 -36.46 -26.02
CA LYS A 288 18.60 -36.46 -27.21
C LYS A 288 17.12 -36.38 -26.83
N ALA A 289 16.69 -37.12 -25.80
CA ALA A 289 15.31 -37.08 -25.29
C ALA A 289 14.97 -35.71 -24.65
N SER A 290 15.98 -35.00 -24.17
CA SER A 290 15.86 -33.66 -23.57
C SER A 290 15.96 -32.48 -24.56
N ALA A 291 16.25 -32.75 -25.83
CA ALA A 291 16.46 -31.73 -26.87
C ALA A 291 15.13 -31.08 -27.28
#